data_AF-A0A6P1R9U0-F1
#
_entry.id   AF-A0A6P1R9U0-F1
#
_cell.length_a   1.000
_cell.length_b   1.000
_cell.length_c   1.000
_cell.angle_alpha   90.00
_cell.angle_beta   90.00
_cell.angle_gamma   90.00
#
_symmetry.space_group_name_H-M   'P 1'
#
loop_
_entity.id
_entity.type
_entity.pdbx_description
1 polymer ?
#
loop_
_entity_poly.entity_id
_entity_poly.type
_entity_poly.pdbx_seq_one_letter_code
_entity_poly.pdbx_strand_id
1 'polypeptide(L)'
;MRDIDFTLINWPEAARAIDRASEILALDPEKYRVLSNFLADAPDREAAQVIRETIDRWVAKNWAIFETEWRSEALKRFEGNGSGYRAFEDFIDRWPQLASDTKLLADVIEAFDRDPRDMEEKVERLRALTGPIASVKIVIDAVNRNNAGPKVSRELASLIAEWAGKTVWGQLQYAIWRNDTRTYRAQAELIVSDSVKAVAAHLAQFGLTTGFVHRRFRVSDLSAETRATWRRSLRAAIGTDFELREVVTEVLLWFGLLGDDRAVLFTILELYSEGLNKAMESFRDHPSEIVQLRAKAVLDLANGEPDAAELLCIPRGVRVDAGKPREQQSVTWIGDARIEGLIKRALGDAAREFGEEVRRTVDSGEESHVAILFERLRHALREISARLAATAAETDASERLELKLEHRIVGKHEEGGEGVGTDRFSADVCLIFEARYAGAQPFARRASFLQAKRLHRRGSARDIEYYPVDPTQLEDLAGQTLASFLLLIGPTSEGIDMPIIPARLFLDLAERGMQANQISPPAAARIAQSLSTWLVEDVIGLWTGDWNDAIVNRAAGSEGREPYLLANLSAEIVRRGPDGWL
;
A
#
# COMPACT_ATOMS: atom_id res chain seq x y z
N MET A 1 4.84 42.91 50.22
CA MET A 1 6.17 43.03 50.86
C MET A 1 7.10 43.77 49.90
N ARG A 2 7.36 45.07 50.10
CA ARG A 2 8.37 45.81 49.32
C ARG A 2 9.36 46.64 50.15
N ASP A 3 9.16 46.75 51.46
CA ASP A 3 10.04 47.46 52.38
C ASP A 3 10.42 46.57 53.58
N ILE A 4 11.22 45.52 53.32
CA ILE A 4 11.92 44.79 54.39
C ILE A 4 13.41 44.98 54.14
N ASP A 5 14.11 45.59 55.10
CA ASP A 5 15.56 45.71 55.06
C ASP A 5 16.20 44.38 55.48
N PHE A 6 16.71 43.64 54.50
CA PHE A 6 17.35 42.34 54.69
C PHE A 6 18.64 42.40 55.53
N THR A 7 19.19 43.60 55.78
CA THR A 7 20.40 43.78 56.61
C THR A 7 20.11 43.76 58.11
N LEU A 8 18.86 43.94 58.53
CA LEU A 8 18.44 43.95 59.94
C LEU A 8 18.15 42.55 60.51
N ILE A 9 18.24 41.49 59.70
CA ILE A 9 17.95 40.12 60.10
C ILE A 9 19.24 39.40 60.50
N ASN A 10 19.29 38.86 61.72
CA ASN A 10 20.36 37.96 62.16
C ASN A 10 20.18 36.57 61.52
N TRP A 11 20.59 36.42 60.26
CA TRP A 11 20.35 35.22 59.46
C TRP A 11 20.82 33.91 60.12
N PRO A 12 22.03 33.81 60.72
CA PRO A 12 22.46 32.58 61.42
C PRO A 12 21.66 32.25 62.68
N GLU A 13 21.00 33.23 63.30
CA GLU A 13 20.10 32.99 64.44
C GLU A 13 18.68 32.62 63.97
N ALA A 14 18.19 33.26 62.91
CA ALA A 14 16.94 32.90 62.25
C ALA A 14 16.96 31.45 61.74
N ALA A 15 18.06 31.02 61.10
CA ALA A 15 18.26 29.63 60.67
C ALA A 15 18.18 28.64 61.84
N ARG A 16 18.89 28.91 62.94
CA ARG A 16 18.86 28.09 64.15
C ARG A 16 17.53 28.13 64.90
N ALA A 17 16.73 29.19 64.74
CA ALA A 17 15.38 29.26 65.28
C ALA A 17 14.41 28.41 64.47
N ILE A 18 14.45 28.51 63.14
CA ILE A 18 13.56 27.78 62.22
C ILE A 18 13.85 26.27 62.24
N ASP A 19 15.12 25.84 62.29
CA ASP A 19 15.48 24.42 62.39
C ASP A 19 14.98 23.79 63.70
N ARG A 20 15.15 24.47 64.84
CA ARG A 20 14.59 24.05 66.14
C ARG A 20 13.06 24.06 66.19
N ALA A 21 12.42 24.97 65.46
CA ALA A 21 10.96 25.08 65.38
C ALA A 21 10.35 24.23 64.24
N SER A 22 11.16 23.42 63.53
CA SER A 22 10.74 22.75 62.29
C SER A 22 9.49 21.88 62.45
N GLU A 23 9.28 21.24 63.61
CA GLU A 23 8.11 20.39 63.87
C GLU A 23 6.79 21.16 64.08
N ILE A 24 6.86 22.45 64.45
CA ILE A 24 5.69 23.31 64.71
C ILE A 24 5.43 24.34 63.59
N LEU A 25 6.14 24.25 62.47
CA LEU A 25 5.86 25.06 61.29
C LEU A 25 4.45 24.76 60.77
N ALA A 26 3.74 25.81 60.37
CA ALA A 26 2.39 25.73 59.79
C ALA A 26 2.37 26.52 58.46
N LEU A 27 2.88 25.89 57.41
CA LEU A 27 2.97 26.49 56.07
C LEU A 27 1.87 25.93 55.16
N ASP A 28 1.32 26.82 54.35
CA ASP A 28 0.50 26.51 53.18
C ASP A 28 1.30 26.87 51.90
N PRO A 29 0.82 26.49 50.70
CA PRO A 29 1.55 26.77 49.46
C PRO A 29 1.82 28.26 49.20
N GLU A 30 0.94 29.16 49.64
CA GLU A 30 1.11 30.60 49.46
C GLU A 30 2.23 31.15 50.37
N LYS A 31 2.17 30.86 51.67
CA LYS A 31 3.21 31.23 52.64
C LYS A 31 4.57 30.65 52.25
N TYR A 32 4.60 29.40 51.77
CA TYR A 32 5.81 28.79 51.26
C TYR A 32 6.37 29.57 50.04
N ARG A 33 5.54 29.91 49.04
CA ARG A 33 6.00 30.69 47.86
C ARG A 33 6.57 32.04 48.29
N VAL A 34 5.88 32.75 49.18
CA VAL A 34 6.33 34.04 49.72
C VAL A 34 7.68 33.90 50.44
N LEU A 35 7.83 32.89 51.29
CA LEU A 35 9.06 32.63 52.05
C LEU A 35 10.22 32.16 51.16
N SER A 36 9.96 31.30 50.17
CA SER A 36 10.97 30.87 49.20
C SER A 36 11.48 32.03 48.33
N ASN A 37 10.60 32.95 47.93
CA ASN A 37 10.99 34.16 47.20
C ASN A 37 11.79 35.11 48.11
N PHE A 38 11.34 35.32 49.34
CA PHE A 38 12.07 36.12 50.34
C PHE A 38 13.48 35.58 50.60
N LEU A 39 13.65 34.25 50.66
CA LEU A 39 14.96 33.59 50.79
C LEU A 39 15.81 33.66 49.53
N ALA A 40 15.25 33.96 48.36
CA ALA A 40 16.02 34.15 47.11
C ALA A 40 16.85 35.43 47.13
N ASP A 41 16.33 36.48 47.77
CA ASP A 41 16.96 37.81 47.89
C ASP A 41 17.84 37.96 49.14
N ALA A 42 17.91 36.93 49.99
CA ALA A 42 18.69 36.95 51.23
C ALA A 42 20.21 37.13 50.98
N PRO A 43 20.88 38.06 51.71
CA PRO A 43 22.32 38.34 51.53
C PRO A 43 23.22 37.24 52.10
N ASP A 44 22.82 36.62 53.22
CA ASP A 44 23.50 35.45 53.78
C ASP A 44 23.00 34.19 53.07
N ARG A 45 23.82 33.69 52.13
CA ARG A 45 23.47 32.53 51.29
C ARG A 45 23.47 31.22 52.08
N GLU A 46 24.34 31.07 53.07
CA GLU A 46 24.49 29.83 53.84
C GLU A 46 23.32 29.66 54.82
N ALA A 47 23.01 30.70 55.60
CA ALA A 47 21.85 30.68 56.48
C ALA A 47 20.53 30.57 55.70
N ALA A 48 20.40 31.25 54.56
CA ALA A 48 19.22 31.10 53.70
C ALA A 48 19.07 29.69 53.12
N GLN A 49 20.17 29.01 52.78
CA GLN A 49 20.14 27.61 52.35
C GLN A 49 19.66 26.67 53.47
N VAL A 50 20.20 26.80 54.69
CA VAL A 50 19.76 26.00 55.86
C VAL A 50 18.26 26.18 56.12
N ILE A 51 17.74 27.41 56.01
CA ILE A 51 16.31 27.70 56.16
C ILE A 51 15.50 27.01 55.05
N ARG A 52 15.93 27.07 53.78
CA ARG A 52 15.25 26.37 52.67
C ARG A 52 15.24 24.86 52.89
N GLU A 53 16.38 24.24 53.21
CA GLU A 53 16.47 22.79 53.43
C GLU A 53 15.57 22.33 54.58
N THR A 54 15.46 23.13 55.65
CA THR A 54 14.56 22.85 56.77
C THR A 54 13.09 22.91 56.35
N ILE A 55 12.70 23.94 55.60
CA ILE A 55 11.34 24.11 55.11
C ILE A 55 10.98 23.04 54.08
N ASP A 56 11.87 22.72 53.16
CA ASP A 56 11.65 21.69 52.13
C ASP A 56 11.48 20.31 52.78
N ARG A 57 12.28 20.00 53.80
CA ARG A 57 12.12 18.80 54.63
C ARG A 57 10.78 18.76 55.37
N TRP A 58 10.24 19.91 55.78
CA TRP A 58 8.90 19.99 56.38
C TRP A 58 7.78 19.81 55.34
N VAL A 59 7.90 20.44 54.16
CA VAL A 59 6.95 20.27 53.04
C VAL A 59 6.92 18.81 52.57
N ALA A 60 8.08 18.16 52.46
CA ALA A 60 8.18 16.74 52.12
C ALA A 60 7.47 15.82 53.14
N LYS A 61 7.49 16.16 54.44
CA LYS A 61 6.72 15.45 55.48
C LYS A 61 5.21 15.73 55.41
N ASN A 62 4.81 16.91 54.95
CA ASN A 62 3.42 17.38 54.91
C ASN A 62 2.85 17.45 53.49
N TRP A 63 3.33 16.56 52.61
CA TRP A 63 3.11 16.61 51.16
C TRP A 63 1.64 16.77 50.74
N ALA A 64 0.71 16.12 51.43
CA ALA A 64 -0.72 16.16 51.14
C ALA A 64 -1.34 17.57 51.15
N ILE A 65 -0.72 18.55 51.82
CA ILE A 65 -1.16 19.96 51.81
C ILE A 65 -0.75 20.66 50.50
N PHE A 66 0.32 20.20 49.86
CA PHE A 66 0.96 20.86 48.71
C PHE A 66 0.71 20.13 47.38
N GLU A 67 0.39 18.82 47.41
CA GLU A 67 0.25 17.94 46.25
C GLU A 67 -0.47 18.58 45.07
N THR A 68 -1.70 19.10 45.27
CA THR A 68 -2.52 19.69 44.21
C THR A 68 -1.89 20.95 43.61
N GLU A 69 -1.35 21.83 44.45
CA GLU A 69 -0.76 23.10 44.01
C GLU A 69 0.58 22.88 43.31
N TRP A 70 1.38 21.91 43.76
CA TRP A 70 2.64 21.52 43.15
C TRP A 70 2.47 20.71 41.87
N ARG A 71 1.41 19.91 41.73
CA ARG A 71 1.03 19.32 40.43
C ARG A 71 0.69 20.41 39.41
N SER A 72 -0.13 21.40 39.80
CA SER A 72 -0.49 22.54 38.96
C SER A 72 0.72 23.41 38.58
N GLU A 73 1.60 23.70 39.54
CA GLU A 73 2.85 24.44 39.30
C GLU A 73 3.82 23.68 38.38
N ALA A 74 3.95 22.35 38.53
CA ALA A 74 4.76 21.51 37.64
C ALA A 74 4.20 21.49 36.21
N LEU A 75 2.89 21.30 36.04
CA LEU A 75 2.24 21.35 34.72
C LEU A 75 2.46 22.70 34.04
N LYS A 76 2.26 23.81 34.77
CA LYS A 76 2.51 25.17 34.27
C LYS A 76 3.97 25.40 33.84
N ARG A 77 4.94 24.77 34.51
CA ARG A 77 6.37 24.81 34.13
C ARG A 77 6.66 23.94 32.91
N PHE A 78 5.98 22.81 32.77
CA PHE A 78 6.06 21.97 31.57
C PHE A 78 5.55 22.72 30.33
N GLU A 79 4.39 23.38 30.43
CA GLU A 79 3.78 24.17 29.35
C GLU A 79 4.49 25.52 29.08
N GLY A 80 5.41 25.96 29.93
CA GLY A 80 6.02 27.29 29.86
C GLY A 80 7.04 27.45 28.72
N ASN A 81 6.77 28.38 27.81
CA ASN A 81 7.66 28.79 26.70
C ASN A 81 8.79 29.78 27.14
N GLY A 82 9.24 29.79 28.41
CA GLY A 82 10.21 30.82 28.83
C GLY A 82 10.72 30.83 30.26
N SER A 83 10.20 30.02 31.18
CA SER A 83 10.95 29.69 32.41
C SER A 83 12.11 28.79 32.00
N GLY A 84 13.34 29.32 32.05
CA GLY A 84 14.49 28.80 31.30
C GLY A 84 14.69 27.28 31.39
N TYR A 85 14.97 26.66 30.22
CA TYR A 85 15.23 25.24 29.89
C TYR A 85 15.00 24.16 30.97
N ARG A 86 15.61 24.29 32.15
CA ARG A 86 15.58 23.32 33.26
C ARG A 86 14.56 23.61 34.37
N ALA A 87 13.77 24.69 34.29
CA ALA A 87 12.88 25.10 35.38
C ALA A 87 11.79 24.08 35.77
N PHE A 88 11.52 23.09 34.91
CA PHE A 88 10.74 21.89 35.21
C PHE A 88 11.60 20.81 35.88
N GLU A 89 12.73 20.42 35.30
CA GLU A 89 13.71 19.46 35.86
C GLU A 89 14.11 19.84 37.29
N ASP A 90 14.57 21.06 37.50
CA ASP A 90 14.98 21.62 38.80
C ASP A 90 13.83 21.58 39.84
N PHE A 91 12.57 21.59 39.40
CA PHE A 91 11.39 21.52 40.27
C PHE A 91 11.03 20.08 40.64
N ILE A 92 11.20 19.13 39.72
CA ILE A 92 11.02 17.70 39.99
C ILE A 92 12.16 17.15 40.85
N ASP A 93 13.41 17.55 40.59
CA ASP A 93 14.58 17.20 41.40
C ASP A 93 14.42 17.67 42.86
N ARG A 94 13.82 18.85 43.06
CA ARG A 94 13.51 19.39 44.39
C ARG A 94 12.35 18.66 45.09
N TRP A 95 11.41 18.09 44.33
CA TRP A 95 10.24 17.38 44.83
C TRP A 95 10.10 15.99 44.21
N PRO A 96 10.95 15.01 44.58
CA PRO A 96 10.97 13.68 43.96
C PRO A 96 9.63 12.92 44.03
N GLN A 97 8.72 13.29 44.95
CA GLN A 97 7.35 12.79 45.02
C GLN A 97 6.58 12.99 43.70
N LEU A 98 6.86 14.06 42.95
CA LEU A 98 6.23 14.37 41.66
C LEU A 98 6.77 13.49 40.52
N ALA A 99 8.02 13.00 40.60
CA ALA A 99 8.61 12.18 39.53
C ALA A 99 7.82 10.89 39.29
N SER A 100 7.23 10.32 40.36
CA SER A 100 6.37 9.12 40.32
C SER A 100 4.87 9.41 40.41
N ASP A 101 4.43 10.67 40.26
CA ASP A 101 3.02 11.04 40.32
C ASP A 101 2.30 10.69 39.01
N THR A 102 1.45 9.67 39.06
CA THR A 102 0.69 9.18 37.90
C THR A 102 -0.35 10.16 37.37
N LYS A 103 -0.85 11.09 38.20
CA LYS A 103 -1.78 12.14 37.76
C LYS A 103 -1.01 13.25 37.04
N LEU A 104 0.11 13.70 37.62
CA LEU A 104 0.98 14.67 36.95
C LEU A 104 1.43 14.12 35.58
N LEU A 105 1.84 12.85 35.52
CA LEU A 105 2.24 12.22 34.27
C LEU A 105 1.11 12.21 33.22
N ALA A 106 -0.12 11.93 33.63
CA ALA A 106 -1.28 11.98 32.73
C ALA A 106 -1.53 13.42 32.22
N ASP A 107 -1.58 14.40 33.12
CA ASP A 107 -1.80 15.82 32.80
C ASP A 107 -0.70 16.35 31.84
N VAL A 108 0.55 15.95 32.07
CA VAL A 108 1.72 16.34 31.26
C VAL A 108 1.70 15.67 29.88
N ILE A 109 1.26 14.42 29.77
CA ILE A 109 1.09 13.74 28.47
C ILE A 109 -0.05 14.37 27.67
N GLU A 110 -1.18 14.72 28.31
CA GLU A 110 -2.27 15.45 27.65
C GLU A 110 -1.81 16.82 27.14
N ALA A 111 -1.05 17.56 27.95
CA ALA A 111 -0.47 18.85 27.56
C ALA A 111 0.56 18.71 26.42
N PHE A 112 1.35 17.63 26.41
CA PHE A 112 2.28 17.31 25.32
C PHE A 112 1.54 17.03 24.00
N ASP A 113 0.47 16.23 24.05
CA ASP A 113 -0.29 15.87 22.85
C ASP A 113 -1.07 17.05 22.27
N ARG A 114 -1.57 17.94 23.15
CA ARG A 114 -2.33 19.13 22.79
C ARG A 114 -1.49 20.23 22.12
N ASP A 115 -0.21 20.36 22.45
CA ASP A 115 0.66 21.44 21.94
C ASP A 115 1.97 20.91 21.33
N PRO A 116 2.06 20.79 19.99
CA PRO A 116 3.23 20.24 19.31
C PRO A 116 4.41 21.22 19.17
N ARG A 117 4.31 22.44 19.71
CA ARG A 117 5.45 23.38 19.75
C ARG A 117 6.52 22.87 20.71
N ASP A 118 7.78 23.10 20.34
CA ASP A 118 8.96 22.82 21.17
C ASP A 118 9.07 21.36 21.66
N MET A 119 8.61 20.41 20.83
CA MET A 119 8.63 18.97 21.11
C MET A 119 10.00 18.41 21.55
N GLU A 120 11.11 18.97 21.05
CA GLU A 120 12.47 18.60 21.49
C GLU A 120 12.63 18.81 23.00
N GLU A 121 12.33 20.04 23.48
CA GLU A 121 12.42 20.38 24.90
C GLU A 121 11.38 19.65 25.74
N LYS A 122 10.16 19.45 25.23
CA LYS A 122 9.12 18.74 25.99
C LYS A 122 9.42 17.25 26.17
N VAL A 123 10.01 16.59 25.17
CA VAL A 123 10.47 15.20 25.30
C VAL A 123 11.68 15.10 26.23
N GLU A 124 12.57 16.09 26.27
CA GLU A 124 13.63 16.16 27.28
C GLU A 124 13.04 16.34 28.68
N ARG A 125 12.12 17.30 28.89
CA ARG A 125 11.45 17.55 30.18
C ARG A 125 10.72 16.32 30.71
N LEU A 126 10.10 15.50 29.85
CA LEU A 126 9.44 14.25 30.24
C LEU A 126 10.38 13.28 30.98
N ARG A 127 11.69 13.31 30.70
CA ARG A 127 12.70 12.42 31.30
C ARG A 127 12.92 12.64 32.80
N ALA A 128 12.50 13.80 33.33
CA ALA A 128 12.49 14.04 34.78
C ALA A 128 11.40 13.23 35.52
N LEU A 129 10.38 12.74 34.81
CA LEU A 129 9.34 11.86 35.36
C LEU A 129 9.69 10.39 35.13
N THR A 130 9.04 9.49 35.86
CA THR A 130 9.05 8.04 35.62
C THR A 130 7.71 7.62 35.03
N GLY A 131 7.71 6.97 33.86
CA GLY A 131 6.49 6.53 33.18
C GLY A 131 6.53 5.08 32.70
N PRO A 132 5.38 4.40 32.58
CA PRO A 132 5.28 3.06 31.99
C PRO A 132 5.43 3.09 30.46
N ILE A 133 5.63 1.91 29.86
CA ILE A 133 5.66 1.72 28.41
C ILE A 133 4.44 2.33 27.71
N ALA A 134 3.25 2.22 28.31
CA ALA A 134 2.01 2.79 27.77
C ALA A 134 2.08 4.32 27.58
N SER A 135 2.79 5.03 28.46
CA SER A 135 3.03 6.47 28.34
C SER A 135 4.01 6.79 27.21
N VAL A 136 5.09 6.00 27.05
CA VAL A 136 6.02 6.13 25.91
C VAL A 136 5.27 5.95 24.58
N LYS A 137 4.34 4.98 24.52
CA LYS A 137 3.52 4.72 23.33
C LYS A 137 2.72 5.95 22.88
N ILE A 138 2.09 6.67 23.82
CA ILE A 138 1.34 7.91 23.51
C ILE A 138 2.29 9.00 22.98
N VAL A 139 3.46 9.17 23.62
CA VAL A 139 4.47 10.15 23.20
C VAL A 139 4.98 9.84 21.78
N ILE A 140 5.21 8.56 21.44
CA ILE A 140 5.61 8.15 20.08
C ILE A 140 4.52 8.50 19.05
N ASP A 141 3.24 8.26 19.36
CA ASP A 141 2.13 8.59 18.45
C ASP A 141 2.07 10.10 18.18
N ALA A 142 2.09 10.91 19.23
CA ALA A 142 2.11 12.37 19.15
C ALA A 142 3.27 12.91 18.31
N VAL A 143 4.49 12.39 18.52
CA VAL A 143 5.70 12.74 17.75
C VAL A 143 5.56 12.39 16.27
N ASN A 144 5.00 11.20 15.96
CA ASN A 144 4.77 10.77 14.58
C ASN A 144 3.72 11.63 13.86
N ARG A 145 2.58 11.91 14.51
CA ARG A 145 1.49 12.73 13.93
C ARG A 145 1.97 14.13 13.50
N ASN A 146 2.98 14.66 14.17
CA ASN A 146 3.55 15.98 13.90
C ASN A 146 4.81 15.96 13.00
N ASN A 147 5.22 14.81 12.46
CA ASN A 147 6.41 14.65 11.60
C ASN A 147 7.68 15.29 12.20
N ALA A 148 7.91 15.10 13.50
CA ALA A 148 8.97 15.80 14.21
C ALA A 148 10.38 15.48 13.67
N GLY A 149 11.25 16.49 13.64
CA GLY A 149 12.59 16.39 13.08
C GLY A 149 13.55 15.46 13.85
N PRO A 150 14.72 15.11 13.26
CA PRO A 150 15.62 14.06 13.75
C PRO A 150 16.22 14.32 15.15
N LYS A 151 16.11 15.55 15.66
CA LYS A 151 16.48 15.87 17.04
C LYS A 151 15.47 15.31 18.06
N VAL A 152 14.17 15.41 17.78
CA VAL A 152 13.11 14.87 18.65
C VAL A 152 13.23 13.36 18.73
N SER A 153 13.60 12.69 17.63
CA SER A 153 13.92 11.25 17.63
C SER A 153 15.05 10.86 18.60
N ARG A 154 16.03 11.75 18.86
CA ARG A 154 17.13 11.49 19.81
C ARG A 154 16.66 11.57 21.27
N GLU A 155 15.91 12.61 21.62
CA GLU A 155 15.37 12.72 22.98
C GLU A 155 14.31 11.64 23.24
N LEU A 156 13.53 11.27 22.22
CA LEU A 156 12.61 10.14 22.27
C LEU A 156 13.34 8.81 22.53
N ALA A 157 14.47 8.55 21.85
CA ALA A 157 15.31 7.38 22.14
C ALA A 157 15.84 7.42 23.59
N SER A 158 16.20 8.59 24.11
CA SER A 158 16.67 8.76 25.50
C SER A 158 15.57 8.45 26.52
N LEU A 159 14.35 8.97 26.29
CA LEU A 159 13.15 8.68 27.08
C LEU A 159 12.80 7.18 27.05
N ILE A 160 12.86 6.54 25.88
CA ILE A 160 12.67 5.09 25.72
C ILE A 160 13.69 4.30 26.55
N ALA A 161 14.96 4.69 26.53
CA ALA A 161 16.01 4.01 27.29
C ALA A 161 15.79 4.08 28.81
N GLU A 162 15.33 5.22 29.31
CA GLU A 162 15.07 5.45 30.74
C GLU A 162 13.79 4.75 31.23
N TRP A 163 12.68 4.88 30.49
CA TRP A 163 11.38 4.34 30.91
C TRP A 163 11.17 2.86 30.56
N ALA A 164 11.76 2.38 29.45
CA ALA A 164 11.48 1.06 28.90
C ALA A 164 12.73 0.20 28.63
N GLY A 165 13.94 0.75 28.68
CA GLY A 165 15.17 0.11 28.18
C GLY A 165 15.52 -1.27 28.77
N LYS A 166 14.96 -1.63 29.93
CA LYS A 166 15.11 -2.96 30.54
C LYS A 166 14.29 -4.06 29.85
N THR A 167 13.32 -3.70 29.00
CA THR A 167 12.41 -4.64 28.29
C THR A 167 12.86 -4.86 26.85
N VAL A 168 12.41 -5.95 26.22
CA VAL A 168 12.69 -6.19 24.79
C VAL A 168 12.05 -5.11 23.93
N TRP A 169 10.86 -4.63 24.32
CA TRP A 169 10.19 -3.49 23.69
C TRP A 169 11.06 -2.23 23.70
N GLY A 170 11.57 -1.82 24.86
CA GLY A 170 12.40 -0.62 24.97
C GLY A 170 13.73 -0.74 24.24
N GLN A 171 14.38 -1.91 24.26
CA GLN A 171 15.60 -2.15 23.50
C GLN A 171 15.38 -2.03 21.98
N LEU A 172 14.29 -2.59 21.44
CA LEU A 172 14.03 -2.52 20.01
C LEU A 172 13.63 -1.11 19.57
N GLN A 173 12.77 -0.43 20.32
CA GLN A 173 12.40 0.95 20.04
C GLN A 173 13.64 1.86 20.09
N TYR A 174 14.48 1.74 21.13
CA TYR A 174 15.74 2.49 21.22
C TYR A 174 16.61 2.29 19.96
N ALA A 175 16.75 1.05 19.48
CA ALA A 175 17.52 0.73 18.28
C ALA A 175 16.91 1.28 16.97
N ILE A 176 15.58 1.49 16.90
CA ILE A 176 14.89 2.07 15.74
C ILE A 176 15.01 3.60 15.71
N TRP A 177 14.88 4.24 16.88
CA TRP A 177 14.83 5.70 17.03
C TRP A 177 16.22 6.35 17.17
N ARG A 178 17.24 5.61 17.62
CA ARG A 178 18.63 6.08 17.71
C ARG A 178 19.18 6.44 16.33
N ASN A 179 19.71 7.66 16.21
CA ASN A 179 20.29 8.18 14.97
C ASN A 179 21.79 8.44 15.20
N ASP A 180 22.66 7.60 14.62
CA ASP A 180 24.10 7.49 14.94
C ASP A 180 24.98 8.72 14.54
N THR A 181 24.36 9.86 14.25
CA THR A 181 25.08 11.09 13.86
C THR A 181 25.48 11.94 15.07
N ARG A 182 26.70 11.65 15.55
CA ARG A 182 27.50 12.37 16.58
C ARG A 182 27.10 12.12 18.03
N THR A 183 27.97 11.38 18.72
CA THR A 183 28.12 11.41 20.18
C THR A 183 28.49 12.81 20.65
N TYR A 184 27.56 13.50 21.31
CA TYR A 184 27.88 14.68 22.11
C TYR A 184 27.18 14.58 23.47
N ARG A 185 28.00 14.59 24.53
CA ARG A 185 27.68 14.20 25.91
C ARG A 185 27.41 12.70 26.10
N ALA A 186 27.91 12.20 27.24
CA ALA A 186 27.78 10.81 27.65
C ALA A 186 26.36 10.55 28.21
N GLN A 187 25.42 10.30 27.31
CA GLN A 187 24.21 9.56 27.66
C GLN A 187 24.60 8.09 27.92
N ALA A 188 23.99 7.45 28.92
CA ALA A 188 24.25 6.05 29.20
C ALA A 188 23.77 5.21 28.02
N GLU A 189 24.69 4.60 27.26
CA GLU A 189 24.32 3.76 26.13
C GLU A 189 23.56 2.52 26.64
N LEU A 190 22.30 2.39 26.22
CA LEU A 190 21.52 1.21 26.53
C LEU A 190 22.17 -0.01 25.86
N ILE A 191 22.53 -1.01 26.66
CA ILE A 191 23.09 -2.27 26.15
C ILE A 191 21.96 -3.06 25.49
N VAL A 192 21.84 -2.92 24.17
CA VAL A 192 20.91 -3.68 23.33
C VAL A 192 21.46 -5.08 23.09
N SER A 193 20.61 -6.10 23.23
CA SER A 193 20.94 -7.50 22.91
C SER A 193 21.17 -7.74 21.42
N ASP A 194 21.98 -8.74 21.06
CA ASP A 194 22.39 -8.94 19.66
C ASP A 194 21.26 -9.44 18.74
N SER A 195 20.28 -10.17 19.29
CA SER A 195 19.03 -10.51 18.58
C SER A 195 18.24 -9.25 18.22
N VAL A 196 18.06 -8.33 19.17
CA VAL A 196 17.38 -7.04 18.94
C VAL A 196 18.13 -6.18 17.92
N LYS A 197 19.48 -6.15 17.94
CA LYS A 197 20.28 -5.46 16.91
C LYS A 197 20.06 -6.05 15.52
N ALA A 198 20.07 -7.39 15.39
CA ALA A 198 19.86 -8.06 14.12
C ALA A 198 18.46 -7.77 13.55
N VAL A 199 17.44 -7.83 14.41
CA VAL A 199 16.06 -7.47 14.07
C VAL A 199 15.94 -5.99 13.66
N ALA A 200 16.52 -5.06 14.42
CA ALA A 200 16.52 -3.63 14.08
C ALA A 200 17.16 -3.36 12.70
N ALA A 201 18.24 -4.07 12.36
CA ALA A 201 18.86 -3.99 11.03
C ALA A 201 17.94 -4.47 9.89
N HIS A 202 17.12 -5.51 10.12
CA HIS A 202 16.10 -5.92 9.16
C HIS A 202 14.96 -4.88 9.03
N LEU A 203 14.49 -4.32 10.14
CA LEU A 203 13.43 -3.29 10.13
C LEU A 203 13.91 -1.97 9.47
N ALA A 204 15.20 -1.66 9.55
CA ALA A 204 15.82 -0.57 8.79
C ALA A 204 15.79 -0.80 7.27
N GLN A 205 15.92 -2.05 6.81
CA GLN A 205 15.78 -2.42 5.38
C GLN A 205 14.32 -2.33 4.91
N PHE A 206 13.36 -2.69 5.78
CA PHE A 206 11.93 -2.47 5.53
C PHE A 206 11.56 -0.98 5.50
N GLY A 207 12.36 -0.16 6.20
CA GLY A 207 12.37 1.29 6.07
C GLY A 207 11.86 2.05 7.28
N LEU A 208 11.68 1.37 8.42
CA LEU A 208 11.07 1.88 9.65
C LEU A 208 11.98 2.81 10.48
N THR A 209 13.27 2.89 10.17
CA THR A 209 14.19 3.76 10.92
C THR A 209 14.13 5.20 10.41
N THR A 210 13.94 6.15 11.34
CA THR A 210 14.11 7.59 11.10
C THR A 210 15.58 8.00 10.92
N GLY A 211 16.51 7.10 11.28
CA GLY A 211 17.95 7.29 11.10
C GLY A 211 18.46 7.10 9.68
N PHE A 212 19.43 7.94 9.29
CA PHE A 212 20.17 7.89 8.02
C PHE A 212 21.20 6.75 7.97
N VAL A 213 20.84 5.54 8.42
CA VAL A 213 21.63 4.34 8.12
C VAL A 213 21.65 4.19 6.61
N HIS A 214 22.84 4.07 5.99
CA HIS A 214 22.97 3.95 4.54
C HIS A 214 22.30 2.66 4.02
N ARG A 215 21.02 2.78 3.66
CA ARG A 215 20.22 1.70 3.07
C ARG A 215 20.84 1.33 1.73
N ARG A 216 21.44 0.13 1.62
CA ARG A 216 21.93 -0.42 0.34
C ARG A 216 20.79 -0.78 -0.62
N PHE A 217 19.60 -1.02 -0.08
CA PHE A 217 18.34 -1.33 -0.77
C PHE A 217 17.16 -1.06 0.18
N ARG A 218 15.92 -0.96 -0.31
CA ARG A 218 14.70 -1.13 0.49
C ARG A 218 14.03 -2.45 0.15
N VAL A 219 13.30 -3.04 1.11
CA VAL A 219 12.58 -4.31 0.89
C VAL A 219 11.54 -4.20 -0.24
N SER A 220 10.89 -3.04 -0.42
CA SER A 220 9.93 -2.81 -1.51
C SER A 220 10.55 -2.77 -2.90
N ASP A 221 11.86 -2.49 -3.02
CA ASP A 221 12.58 -2.48 -4.30
C ASP A 221 12.99 -3.92 -4.76
N LEU A 222 12.71 -4.95 -3.95
CA LEU A 222 13.19 -6.32 -4.17
C LEU A 222 12.12 -7.22 -4.82
N SER A 223 12.60 -8.28 -5.49
CA SER A 223 11.75 -9.34 -6.07
C SER A 223 10.88 -10.05 -5.00
N ALA A 224 9.83 -10.75 -5.42
CA ALA A 224 8.92 -11.43 -4.47
C ALA A 224 9.64 -12.52 -3.65
N GLU A 225 10.56 -13.25 -4.28
CA GLU A 225 11.39 -14.32 -3.73
C GLU A 225 12.42 -13.75 -2.75
N THR A 226 13.02 -12.61 -3.10
CA THR A 226 13.97 -11.90 -2.23
C THR A 226 13.25 -11.31 -1.02
N ARG A 227 12.04 -10.77 -1.18
CA ARG A 227 11.17 -10.33 -0.08
C ARG A 227 10.76 -11.51 0.83
N ALA A 228 10.43 -12.67 0.27
CA ALA A 228 10.14 -13.88 1.05
C ALA A 228 11.38 -14.37 1.83
N THR A 229 12.54 -14.38 1.20
CA THR A 229 13.82 -14.72 1.84
C THR A 229 14.16 -13.73 2.96
N TRP A 230 13.91 -12.43 2.75
CA TRP A 230 14.06 -11.41 3.80
C TRP A 230 13.10 -11.65 4.98
N ARG A 231 11.82 -11.98 4.74
CA ARG A 231 10.86 -12.32 5.83
C ARG A 231 11.33 -13.53 6.64
N ARG A 232 11.82 -14.58 5.96
CA ARG A 232 12.39 -15.77 6.62
C ARG A 232 13.66 -15.45 7.41
N SER A 233 14.50 -14.55 6.89
CA SER A 233 15.69 -14.05 7.60
C SER A 233 15.31 -13.26 8.85
N LEU A 234 14.30 -12.38 8.78
CA LEU A 234 13.74 -11.68 9.94
C LEU A 234 13.17 -12.68 10.97
N ARG A 235 12.39 -13.67 10.53
CA ARG A 235 11.88 -14.75 11.38
C ARG A 235 13.00 -15.53 12.06
N ALA A 236 14.09 -15.83 11.34
CA ALA A 236 15.26 -16.51 11.88
C ALA A 236 16.03 -15.65 12.89
N ALA A 237 16.12 -14.33 12.68
CA ALA A 237 16.75 -13.38 13.60
C ALA A 237 15.97 -13.22 14.92
N ILE A 238 14.63 -13.34 14.88
CA ILE A 238 13.77 -13.42 16.07
C ILE A 238 13.88 -14.79 16.75
N GLY A 239 13.95 -15.86 15.95
CA GLY A 239 14.04 -17.24 16.44
C GLY A 239 12.83 -17.65 17.28
N THR A 240 13.10 -18.20 18.46
CA THR A 240 12.09 -18.69 19.42
C THR A 240 11.67 -17.64 20.45
N ASP A 241 12.16 -16.42 20.36
CA ASP A 241 11.80 -15.35 21.30
C ASP A 241 10.38 -14.83 21.00
N PHE A 242 9.44 -15.13 21.90
CA PHE A 242 8.04 -14.73 21.76
C PHE A 242 7.83 -13.25 22.09
N GLU A 243 8.55 -12.69 23.06
CA GLU A 243 8.45 -11.27 23.43
C GLU A 243 8.98 -10.41 22.27
N LEU A 244 10.15 -10.76 21.71
CA LEU A 244 10.70 -10.09 20.54
C LEU A 244 9.77 -10.21 19.32
N ARG A 245 9.11 -11.36 19.11
CA ARG A 245 8.15 -11.52 18.01
C ARG A 245 6.93 -10.61 18.17
N GLU A 246 6.35 -10.52 19.37
CA GLU A 246 5.21 -9.65 19.65
C GLU A 246 5.58 -8.17 19.46
N VAL A 247 6.75 -7.74 19.97
CA VAL A 247 7.26 -6.37 19.78
C VAL A 247 7.52 -6.05 18.30
N VAL A 248 8.14 -6.97 17.54
CA VAL A 248 8.35 -6.77 16.09
C VAL A 248 7.03 -6.65 15.35
N THR A 249 6.03 -7.44 15.74
CA THR A 249 4.70 -7.42 15.17
C THR A 249 4.02 -6.07 15.43
N GLU A 250 4.07 -5.57 16.67
CA GLU A 250 3.60 -4.23 17.02
C GLU A 250 4.28 -3.15 16.16
N VAL A 251 5.61 -3.20 16.03
CA VAL A 251 6.41 -2.25 15.25
C VAL A 251 6.02 -2.26 13.76
N LEU A 252 5.81 -3.43 13.17
CA LEU A 252 5.38 -3.58 11.77
C LEU A 252 3.96 -3.04 11.57
N LEU A 253 3.02 -3.40 12.45
CA LEU A 253 1.63 -2.92 12.43
C LEU A 253 1.57 -1.39 12.57
N TRP A 254 2.39 -0.79 13.43
CA TRP A 254 2.29 0.63 13.76
C TRP A 254 3.05 1.52 12.79
N PHE A 255 4.33 1.23 12.54
CA PHE A 255 5.22 2.12 11.79
C PHE A 255 5.38 1.73 10.31
N GLY A 256 4.79 0.61 9.89
CA GLY A 256 4.74 0.20 8.48
C GLY A 256 4.17 1.30 7.58
N LEU A 257 4.90 1.66 6.52
CA LEU A 257 4.48 2.69 5.57
C LEU A 257 3.16 2.29 4.90
N LEU A 258 2.23 3.24 4.75
CA LEU A 258 0.91 2.99 4.13
C LEU A 258 1.01 2.50 2.67
N GLY A 259 2.08 2.86 1.94
CA GLY A 259 2.35 2.35 0.59
C GLY A 259 2.89 0.91 0.56
N ASP A 260 3.35 0.39 1.70
CA ASP A 260 3.91 -0.97 1.84
C ASP A 260 2.99 -1.89 2.66
N ASP A 261 1.70 -1.53 2.79
CA ASP A 261 0.74 -2.17 3.70
C ASP A 261 0.64 -3.69 3.49
N ARG A 262 0.48 -4.12 2.24
CA ARG A 262 0.45 -5.55 1.87
C ARG A 262 1.74 -6.29 2.25
N ALA A 263 2.88 -5.60 2.26
CA ALA A 263 4.15 -6.18 2.70
C ALA A 263 4.23 -6.28 4.24
N VAL A 264 3.60 -5.38 4.99
CA VAL A 264 3.43 -5.50 6.46
C VAL A 264 2.63 -6.76 6.78
N LEU A 265 1.43 -6.90 6.18
CA LEU A 265 0.52 -8.02 6.45
C LEU A 265 1.18 -9.37 6.14
N PHE A 266 1.80 -9.54 4.97
CA PHE A 266 2.53 -10.77 4.64
C PHE A 266 3.78 -11.01 5.49
N THR A 267 4.41 -9.96 6.04
CA THR A 267 5.52 -10.13 6.99
C THR A 267 5.02 -10.76 8.28
N ILE A 268 3.92 -10.26 8.83
CA ILE A 268 3.31 -10.80 10.05
C ILE A 268 2.85 -12.25 9.84
N LEU A 269 2.19 -12.55 8.71
CA LEU A 269 1.82 -13.92 8.35
C LEU A 269 3.03 -14.88 8.28
N GLU A 270 4.19 -14.43 7.77
CA GLU A 270 5.39 -15.28 7.79
C GLU A 270 6.00 -15.42 9.20
N LEU A 271 5.83 -14.45 10.11
CA LEU A 271 6.36 -14.55 11.49
C LEU A 271 5.65 -15.61 12.35
N TYR A 272 4.35 -15.86 12.11
CA TYR A 272 3.54 -16.80 12.88
C TYR A 272 3.18 -18.05 12.05
N SER A 273 3.78 -19.19 12.36
CA SER A 273 3.27 -20.49 11.85
C SER A 273 2.08 -21.03 12.64
N GLU A 274 1.99 -20.67 13.93
CA GLU A 274 0.92 -21.09 14.84
C GLU A 274 0.62 -19.96 15.82
N GLY A 275 -0.58 -19.96 16.40
CA GLY A 275 -0.99 -19.00 17.44
C GLY A 275 -1.27 -17.57 16.94
N LEU A 276 -1.32 -17.34 15.63
CA LEU A 276 -1.58 -16.03 15.02
C LEU A 276 -2.83 -15.35 15.60
N ASN A 277 -3.94 -16.08 15.75
CA ASN A 277 -5.19 -15.50 16.21
C ASN A 277 -5.05 -14.86 17.60
N LYS A 278 -4.47 -15.60 18.56
CA LYS A 278 -4.19 -15.10 19.91
C LYS A 278 -3.24 -13.90 19.90
N ALA A 279 -2.27 -13.87 18.98
CA ALA A 279 -1.32 -12.77 18.85
C ALA A 279 -1.93 -11.52 18.21
N MET A 280 -2.91 -11.65 17.31
CA MET A 280 -3.62 -10.51 16.72
C MET A 280 -4.71 -9.97 17.66
N GLU A 281 -5.34 -10.85 18.45
CA GLU A 281 -6.31 -10.45 19.48
C GLU A 281 -5.72 -9.50 20.54
N SER A 282 -4.44 -9.62 20.91
CA SER A 282 -3.80 -8.71 21.88
C SER A 282 -3.64 -7.27 21.36
N PHE A 283 -3.70 -7.06 20.04
CA PHE A 283 -3.62 -5.73 19.41
C PHE A 283 -4.99 -5.06 19.20
N ARG A 284 -6.09 -5.72 19.55
CA ARG A 284 -7.46 -5.18 19.38
C ARG A 284 -7.68 -3.87 20.16
N ASP A 285 -7.13 -3.78 21.37
CA ASP A 285 -7.28 -2.62 22.25
C ASP A 285 -6.02 -1.72 22.24
N HIS A 286 -5.20 -1.79 21.17
CA HIS A 286 -4.00 -0.96 21.03
C HIS A 286 -4.37 0.53 20.85
N PRO A 287 -3.65 1.49 21.45
CA PRO A 287 -4.01 2.92 21.36
C PRO A 287 -3.98 3.52 19.94
N SER A 288 -3.34 2.87 18.97
CA SER A 288 -3.27 3.36 17.58
C SER A 288 -4.25 2.62 16.67
N GLU A 289 -5.17 3.35 16.05
CA GLU A 289 -6.24 2.81 15.19
C GLU A 289 -5.68 1.97 14.01
N ILE A 290 -4.57 2.40 13.40
CA ILE A 290 -3.94 1.66 12.29
C ILE A 290 -3.41 0.29 12.71
N VAL A 291 -2.99 0.13 13.97
CA VAL A 291 -2.57 -1.15 14.54
C VAL A 291 -3.77 -2.09 14.70
N GLN A 292 -4.89 -1.58 15.22
CA GLN A 292 -6.13 -2.35 15.34
C GLN A 292 -6.64 -2.82 13.96
N LEU A 293 -6.68 -1.91 12.99
CA LEU A 293 -7.13 -2.19 11.61
C LEU A 293 -6.24 -3.23 10.92
N ARG A 294 -4.91 -3.08 10.98
CA ARG A 294 -3.98 -4.04 10.37
C ARG A 294 -3.98 -5.39 11.09
N ALA A 295 -4.09 -5.43 12.42
CA ALA A 295 -4.20 -6.69 13.16
C ALA A 295 -5.46 -7.46 12.76
N LYS A 296 -6.57 -6.76 12.57
CA LYS A 296 -7.80 -7.34 11.99
C LYS A 296 -7.57 -7.80 10.54
N ALA A 297 -6.96 -6.98 9.68
CA ALA A 297 -6.70 -7.36 8.29
C ALA A 297 -5.81 -8.63 8.17
N VAL A 298 -4.85 -8.84 9.09
CA VAL A 298 -4.08 -10.08 9.18
C VAL A 298 -4.96 -11.28 9.54
N LEU A 299 -5.91 -11.13 10.48
CA LEU A 299 -6.88 -12.17 10.82
C LEU A 299 -7.80 -12.50 9.64
N ASP A 300 -8.37 -11.49 9.01
CA ASP A 300 -9.30 -11.63 7.89
C ASP A 300 -8.60 -12.35 6.71
N LEU A 301 -7.35 -11.96 6.39
CA LEU A 301 -6.50 -12.66 5.40
C LEU A 301 -6.16 -14.10 5.78
N ALA A 302 -5.88 -14.39 7.06
CA ALA A 302 -5.54 -15.73 7.52
C ALA A 302 -6.75 -16.68 7.52
N ASN A 303 -7.95 -16.14 7.77
CA ASN A 303 -9.20 -16.89 7.74
C ASN A 303 -9.80 -16.99 6.33
N GLY A 304 -9.28 -16.22 5.35
CA GLY A 304 -9.80 -16.18 3.98
C GLY A 304 -11.12 -15.40 3.86
N GLU A 305 -11.40 -14.49 4.79
CA GLU A 305 -12.58 -13.62 4.75
C GLU A 305 -12.47 -12.65 3.56
N PRO A 306 -13.44 -12.64 2.64
CA PRO A 306 -13.36 -11.81 1.44
C PRO A 306 -13.71 -10.35 1.73
N ASP A 307 -12.91 -9.41 1.22
CA ASP A 307 -13.29 -8.00 1.22
C ASP A 307 -14.45 -7.77 0.23
N ALA A 308 -15.65 -7.65 0.78
CA ALA A 308 -16.86 -7.36 0.02
C ALA A 308 -16.82 -6.00 -0.69
N ALA A 309 -16.00 -5.04 -0.24
CA ALA A 309 -15.80 -3.78 -0.94
C ALA A 309 -14.82 -3.94 -2.12
N GLU A 310 -13.73 -4.71 -1.96
CA GLU A 310 -12.83 -5.04 -3.08
C GLU A 310 -13.56 -5.83 -4.18
N LEU A 311 -14.48 -6.73 -3.81
CA LEU A 311 -15.40 -7.42 -4.74
C LEU A 311 -16.44 -6.51 -5.42
N LEU A 312 -16.72 -5.33 -4.85
CA LEU A 312 -17.69 -4.35 -5.38
C LEU A 312 -17.03 -3.17 -6.10
N CYS A 313 -15.73 -2.96 -5.92
CA CYS A 313 -14.94 -1.89 -6.54
C CYS A 313 -14.60 -2.15 -8.02
N ILE A 314 -15.58 -2.59 -8.81
CA ILE A 314 -15.55 -2.57 -10.28
C ILE A 314 -15.57 -1.10 -10.73
N PRO A 315 -14.50 -0.53 -11.32
CA PRO A 315 -14.48 0.88 -11.68
C PRO A 315 -15.34 1.12 -12.92
N ARG A 316 -16.59 1.55 -12.72
CA ARG A 316 -17.51 1.98 -13.81
C ARG A 316 -17.08 3.30 -14.46
N GLY A 317 -15.95 3.24 -15.18
CA GLY A 317 -15.44 4.29 -16.05
C GLY A 317 -14.99 5.57 -15.35
N VAL A 318 -14.17 6.34 -16.07
CA VAL A 318 -14.14 7.81 -16.18
C VAL A 318 -12.76 8.22 -16.70
N ARG A 319 -12.79 8.84 -17.89
CA ARG A 319 -11.89 9.85 -18.48
C ARG A 319 -10.39 9.82 -18.13
N VAL A 320 -9.61 9.86 -19.21
CA VAL A 320 -8.22 10.33 -19.24
C VAL A 320 -8.13 11.70 -18.57
N ASP A 321 -7.40 11.76 -17.46
CA ASP A 321 -6.86 13.01 -16.91
C ASP A 321 -5.35 12.81 -16.70
N ALA A 322 -4.54 13.74 -17.17
CA ALA A 322 -3.09 13.58 -17.26
C ALA A 322 -2.42 13.87 -15.91
N GLY A 323 -2.47 12.93 -14.96
CA GLY A 323 -1.91 13.12 -13.62
C GLY A 323 -1.60 11.84 -12.85
N LYS A 324 -0.36 11.35 -12.98
CA LYS A 324 0.23 10.13 -12.39
C LYS A 324 -0.45 8.80 -12.81
N PRO A 325 0.31 7.74 -13.12
CA PRO A 325 -0.27 6.43 -13.34
C PRO A 325 -0.84 5.91 -12.01
N ARG A 326 -2.16 5.69 -11.97
CA ARG A 326 -2.78 4.86 -10.94
C ARG A 326 -2.21 3.44 -11.07
N GLU A 327 -2.03 2.76 -9.94
CA GLU A 327 -1.70 1.33 -9.94
C GLU A 327 -2.81 0.57 -10.65
N GLN A 328 -2.49 0.05 -11.82
CA GLN A 328 -3.42 -0.73 -12.63
C GLN A 328 -3.59 -2.08 -11.93
N GLN A 329 -4.82 -2.46 -11.60
CA GLN A 329 -5.14 -3.80 -11.10
C GLN A 329 -5.19 -4.80 -12.26
N SER A 330 -4.91 -6.07 -11.99
CA SER A 330 -5.01 -7.14 -12.97
C SER A 330 -6.48 -7.47 -13.23
N VAL A 331 -6.87 -7.53 -14.50
CA VAL A 331 -8.25 -7.79 -14.94
C VAL A 331 -8.44 -9.19 -15.54
N THR A 332 -7.37 -9.99 -15.60
CA THR A 332 -7.37 -11.37 -16.10
C THR A 332 -6.86 -12.34 -15.03
N TRP A 333 -7.02 -13.65 -15.29
CA TRP A 333 -6.45 -14.72 -14.47
C TRP A 333 -4.91 -14.77 -14.47
N ILE A 334 -4.22 -13.97 -15.31
CA ILE A 334 -2.76 -13.81 -15.28
C ILE A 334 -2.30 -13.18 -13.94
N GLY A 335 -3.11 -12.30 -13.35
CA GLY A 335 -2.84 -11.74 -12.02
C GLY A 335 -1.69 -10.72 -11.94
N ASP A 336 -1.11 -10.29 -13.07
CA ASP A 336 -0.10 -9.22 -13.13
C ASP A 336 -0.48 -8.17 -14.17
N ALA A 337 -0.96 -7.03 -13.69
CA ALA A 337 -1.39 -5.89 -14.49
C ALA A 337 -0.28 -5.28 -15.36
N ARG A 338 1.01 -5.49 -15.02
CA ARG A 338 2.14 -5.01 -15.81
C ARG A 338 2.35 -5.90 -17.04
N ILE A 339 2.14 -7.21 -16.89
CA ILE A 339 2.14 -8.17 -17.99
C ILE A 339 0.91 -7.93 -18.88
N GLU A 340 -0.29 -7.84 -18.29
CA GLU A 340 -1.52 -7.51 -19.04
C GLU A 340 -1.40 -6.17 -19.77
N GLY A 341 -0.90 -5.12 -19.11
CA GLY A 341 -0.64 -3.82 -19.70
C GLY A 341 0.46 -3.82 -20.76
N LEU A 342 1.41 -4.76 -20.72
CA LEU A 342 2.39 -4.98 -21.80
C LEU A 342 1.72 -5.63 -23.01
N ILE A 343 0.90 -6.68 -22.79
CA ILE A 343 0.14 -7.38 -23.83
C ILE A 343 -0.82 -6.40 -24.53
N LYS A 344 -1.64 -5.68 -23.77
CA LYS A 344 -2.61 -4.70 -24.27
C LYS A 344 -1.94 -3.61 -25.10
N ARG A 345 -0.79 -3.10 -24.67
CA ARG A 345 -0.02 -2.10 -25.45
C ARG A 345 0.49 -2.67 -26.77
N ALA A 346 1.20 -3.80 -26.78
CA ALA A 346 1.75 -4.32 -28.03
C ALA A 346 0.66 -4.74 -29.06
N LEU A 347 -0.45 -5.30 -28.59
CA LEU A 347 -1.61 -5.59 -29.45
C LEU A 347 -2.24 -4.31 -29.99
N GLY A 348 -2.39 -3.27 -29.16
CA GLY A 348 -2.94 -1.98 -29.56
C GLY A 348 -2.04 -1.20 -30.49
N ASP A 349 -0.72 -1.31 -30.32
CA ASP A 349 0.28 -0.71 -31.22
C ASP A 349 0.24 -1.40 -32.59
N ALA A 350 0.24 -2.74 -32.63
CA ALA A 350 0.09 -3.50 -33.87
C ALA A 350 -1.24 -3.22 -34.60
N ALA A 351 -2.36 -3.12 -33.86
CA ALA A 351 -3.67 -2.80 -34.41
C ALA A 351 -3.73 -1.35 -34.97
N ARG A 352 -3.10 -0.39 -34.27
CA ARG A 352 -3.05 1.02 -34.66
C ARG A 352 -2.17 1.26 -35.88
N GLU A 353 -0.98 0.66 -35.91
CA GLU A 353 -0.08 0.71 -37.08
C GLU A 353 -0.77 0.16 -38.33
N PHE A 354 -1.41 -1.01 -38.22
CA PHE A 354 -2.15 -1.59 -39.33
C PHE A 354 -3.38 -0.75 -39.72
N GLY A 355 -4.08 -0.12 -38.77
CA GLY A 355 -5.22 0.76 -39.06
C GLY A 355 -4.87 1.97 -39.95
N GLU A 356 -3.69 2.55 -39.79
CA GLU A 356 -3.22 3.62 -40.67
C GLU A 356 -2.74 3.09 -42.04
N GLU A 357 -2.29 1.83 -42.13
CA GLU A 357 -2.08 1.14 -43.43
C GLU A 357 -3.41 0.92 -44.18
N VAL A 358 -4.49 0.52 -43.48
CA VAL A 358 -5.82 0.27 -44.06
C VAL A 358 -6.37 1.50 -44.79
N ARG A 359 -6.14 2.72 -44.29
CA ARG A 359 -6.52 3.97 -44.99
C ARG A 359 -5.91 4.13 -46.39
N ARG A 360 -4.77 3.48 -46.66
CA ARG A 360 -4.07 3.48 -47.96
C ARG A 360 -4.44 2.27 -48.81
N THR A 361 -4.89 1.18 -48.18
CA THR A 361 -5.27 -0.08 -48.84
C THR A 361 -6.79 -0.34 -48.79
N VAL A 362 -7.62 0.71 -48.73
CA VAL A 362 -9.10 0.61 -48.71
C VAL A 362 -9.67 -0.18 -49.89
N ASP A 363 -8.97 -0.22 -51.02
CA ASP A 363 -9.41 -0.97 -52.22
C ASP A 363 -9.02 -2.47 -52.16
N SER A 364 -8.36 -2.94 -51.09
CA SER A 364 -8.06 -4.37 -50.84
C SER A 364 -9.23 -5.14 -50.21
N GLY A 365 -9.17 -6.48 -50.29
CA GLY A 365 -10.20 -7.37 -49.76
C GLY A 365 -10.18 -7.52 -48.24
N GLU A 366 -11.37 -7.75 -47.66
CA GLU A 366 -11.59 -7.95 -46.23
C GLU A 366 -10.79 -9.13 -45.67
N GLU A 367 -10.87 -10.29 -46.35
CA GLU A 367 -10.06 -11.49 -46.08
C GLU A 367 -8.55 -11.17 -45.98
N SER A 368 -8.04 -10.31 -46.86
CA SER A 368 -6.63 -9.93 -46.88
C SER A 368 -6.26 -9.02 -45.72
N HIS A 369 -7.13 -8.07 -45.35
CA HIS A 369 -6.90 -7.23 -44.18
C HIS A 369 -6.96 -8.02 -42.86
N VAL A 370 -7.91 -8.93 -42.74
CA VAL A 370 -8.05 -9.86 -41.62
C VAL A 370 -6.80 -10.72 -41.46
N ALA A 371 -6.31 -11.36 -42.53
CA ALA A 371 -5.11 -12.18 -42.49
C ALA A 371 -3.85 -11.39 -42.06
N ILE A 372 -3.65 -10.18 -42.60
CA ILE A 372 -2.52 -9.33 -42.24
C ILE A 372 -2.61 -8.89 -40.77
N LEU A 373 -3.79 -8.49 -40.29
CA LEU A 373 -4.01 -8.12 -38.89
C LEU A 373 -3.61 -9.26 -37.94
N PHE A 374 -4.14 -10.47 -38.15
CA PHE A 374 -3.82 -11.61 -37.27
C PHE A 374 -2.35 -12.04 -37.34
N GLU A 375 -1.66 -11.86 -38.47
CA GLU A 375 -0.22 -12.05 -38.55
C GLU A 375 0.57 -11.00 -37.74
N ARG A 376 0.15 -9.72 -37.75
CA ARG A 376 0.76 -8.66 -36.92
C ARG A 376 0.55 -8.94 -35.43
N LEU A 377 -0.65 -9.36 -35.03
CA LEU A 377 -0.96 -9.74 -33.64
C LEU A 377 -0.13 -10.97 -33.20
N ARG A 378 0.03 -11.97 -34.08
CA ARG A 378 0.89 -13.14 -33.83
C ARG A 378 2.34 -12.74 -33.59
N HIS A 379 2.85 -11.80 -34.39
CA HIS A 379 4.20 -11.27 -34.24
C HIS A 379 4.37 -10.59 -32.88
N ALA A 380 3.43 -9.70 -32.49
CA ALA A 380 3.47 -8.99 -31.22
C ALA A 380 3.45 -9.94 -30.00
N LEU A 381 2.59 -10.96 -30.01
CA LEU A 381 2.50 -11.96 -28.93
C LEU A 381 3.78 -12.81 -28.82
N ARG A 382 4.42 -13.14 -29.96
CA ARG A 382 5.71 -13.84 -29.99
C ARG A 382 6.83 -12.98 -29.40
N GLU A 383 6.86 -11.68 -29.72
CA GLU A 383 7.83 -10.76 -29.10
C GLU A 383 7.62 -10.63 -27.60
N ILE A 384 6.37 -10.51 -27.14
CA ILE A 384 6.06 -10.47 -25.71
C ILE A 384 6.51 -11.75 -25.02
N SER A 385 6.19 -12.91 -25.58
CA SER A 385 6.60 -14.20 -25.00
C SER A 385 8.12 -14.33 -24.90
N ALA A 386 8.87 -13.86 -25.91
CA ALA A 386 10.32 -13.80 -25.86
C ALA A 386 10.85 -12.83 -24.78
N ARG A 387 10.22 -11.65 -24.63
CA ARG A 387 10.56 -10.68 -23.56
C ARG A 387 10.25 -11.24 -22.17
N LEU A 388 9.09 -11.88 -21.98
CA LEU A 388 8.71 -12.51 -20.71
C LEU A 388 9.62 -13.69 -20.36
N ALA A 389 10.03 -14.50 -21.34
CA ALA A 389 11.03 -15.56 -21.14
C ALA A 389 12.41 -14.99 -20.75
N ALA A 390 12.86 -13.91 -21.41
CA ALA A 390 14.10 -13.23 -21.05
C ALA A 390 14.03 -12.63 -19.63
N THR A 391 12.95 -11.91 -19.30
CA THR A 391 12.72 -11.37 -17.95
C THR A 391 12.69 -12.49 -16.91
N ALA A 392 11.97 -13.58 -17.14
CA ALA A 392 11.90 -14.71 -16.22
C ALA A 392 13.27 -15.39 -16.02
N ALA A 393 14.12 -15.43 -17.04
CA ALA A 393 15.50 -15.90 -16.91
C ALA A 393 16.40 -14.91 -16.14
N GLU A 394 16.24 -13.60 -16.35
CA GLU A 394 16.99 -12.55 -15.64
C GLU A 394 16.60 -12.43 -14.15
N THR A 395 15.32 -12.64 -13.81
CA THR A 395 14.80 -12.55 -12.44
C THR A 395 14.73 -13.91 -11.71
N ASP A 396 15.27 -14.98 -12.30
CA ASP A 396 15.23 -16.36 -11.79
C ASP A 396 13.80 -16.87 -11.44
N ALA A 397 12.78 -16.39 -12.16
CA ALA A 397 11.38 -16.70 -11.85
C ALA A 397 11.07 -18.20 -12.00
N SER A 398 10.15 -18.71 -11.15
CA SER A 398 9.72 -20.11 -11.20
C SER A 398 8.66 -20.40 -12.26
N GLU A 399 8.01 -19.38 -12.80
CA GLU A 399 6.95 -19.47 -13.80
C GLU A 399 7.12 -18.36 -14.87
N ARG A 400 6.75 -18.64 -16.12
CA ARG A 400 6.64 -17.66 -17.21
C ARG A 400 5.35 -17.86 -17.99
N LEU A 401 4.76 -16.77 -18.48
CA LEU A 401 3.63 -16.79 -19.40
C LEU A 401 4.14 -16.92 -20.84
N GLU A 402 3.63 -17.89 -21.59
CA GLU A 402 3.82 -18.03 -23.02
C GLU A 402 2.49 -17.80 -23.76
N LEU A 403 2.52 -16.96 -24.79
CA LEU A 403 1.37 -16.55 -25.59
C LEU A 403 1.60 -16.93 -27.05
N LYS A 404 0.74 -17.79 -27.58
CA LYS A 404 0.86 -18.31 -28.94
C LYS A 404 -0.45 -18.11 -29.69
N LEU A 405 -0.37 -17.38 -30.81
CA LEU A 405 -1.47 -17.21 -31.75
C LEU A 405 -1.17 -18.02 -33.01
N GLU A 406 -1.92 -19.08 -33.24
CA GLU A 406 -1.95 -19.79 -34.51
C GLU A 406 -3.14 -19.30 -35.33
N HIS A 407 -3.05 -19.35 -36.65
CA HIS A 407 -4.21 -19.21 -37.50
C HIS A 407 -4.14 -20.18 -38.68
N ARG A 408 -5.30 -20.69 -39.12
CA ARG A 408 -5.46 -21.35 -40.42
C ARG A 408 -6.17 -20.40 -41.38
N ILE A 409 -5.80 -20.44 -42.67
CA ILE A 409 -6.55 -19.84 -43.78
C ILE A 409 -7.43 -20.92 -44.37
N VAL A 410 -8.66 -20.54 -44.68
CA VAL A 410 -9.82 -21.43 -44.79
C VAL A 410 -10.57 -20.87 -46.05
N GLY A 411 -11.11 -21.66 -47.02
CA GLY A 411 -11.67 -21.22 -48.34
C GLY A 411 -13.15 -21.56 -48.79
N LYS A 412 -14.01 -20.53 -48.82
CA LYS A 412 -15.38 -20.29 -49.42
C LYS A 412 -16.57 -21.27 -49.35
N HIS A 413 -16.48 -22.52 -48.90
CA HIS A 413 -17.65 -23.40 -48.76
C HIS A 413 -18.30 -23.44 -47.35
N GLU A 414 -17.51 -23.45 -46.27
CA GLU A 414 -17.96 -23.55 -44.86
C GLU A 414 -18.77 -22.32 -44.38
N GLU A 415 -18.69 -21.19 -45.10
CA GLU A 415 -19.29 -19.89 -44.78
C GLU A 415 -20.73 -19.73 -45.25
N GLY A 416 -21.14 -20.46 -46.29
CA GLY A 416 -22.54 -20.56 -46.67
C GLY A 416 -23.26 -21.73 -45.99
N GLY A 417 -22.56 -22.48 -45.13
CA GLY A 417 -23.05 -23.72 -44.52
C GLY A 417 -23.87 -23.49 -43.24
N GLU A 418 -24.48 -24.56 -42.73
CA GLU A 418 -25.29 -24.57 -41.50
C GLU A 418 -24.50 -24.00 -40.30
N GLY A 419 -25.16 -23.14 -39.52
CA GLY A 419 -24.64 -22.59 -38.27
C GLY A 419 -25.03 -23.45 -37.07
N VAL A 420 -24.56 -23.11 -35.87
CA VAL A 420 -24.97 -23.83 -34.65
C VAL A 420 -26.34 -23.31 -34.19
N GLY A 421 -27.40 -23.95 -34.66
CA GLY A 421 -28.78 -23.54 -34.36
C GLY A 421 -29.33 -22.43 -35.27
N THR A 422 -28.64 -22.11 -36.36
CA THR A 422 -29.06 -21.13 -37.38
C THR A 422 -28.86 -21.69 -38.79
N ASP A 423 -29.64 -21.19 -39.75
CA ASP A 423 -29.59 -21.64 -41.14
C ASP A 423 -28.22 -21.40 -41.81
N ARG A 424 -27.46 -20.42 -41.30
CA ARG A 424 -26.13 -20.04 -41.80
C ARG A 424 -25.13 -19.81 -40.70
N PHE A 425 -23.89 -20.22 -40.95
CA PHE A 425 -22.72 -19.65 -40.30
C PHE A 425 -22.45 -18.26 -40.93
N SER A 426 -21.95 -17.29 -40.17
CA SER A 426 -21.76 -15.91 -40.66
C SER A 426 -20.66 -15.20 -39.85
N ALA A 427 -19.49 -15.83 -39.80
CA ALA A 427 -18.42 -15.53 -38.85
C ALA A 427 -17.03 -15.46 -39.51
N ASP A 428 -16.73 -14.40 -40.27
CA ASP A 428 -15.47 -14.19 -41.03
C ASP A 428 -14.19 -14.67 -40.29
N VAL A 429 -14.14 -14.49 -38.97
CA VAL A 429 -13.10 -15.01 -38.07
C VAL A 429 -13.71 -15.84 -36.95
N CYS A 430 -13.12 -17.00 -36.69
CA CYS A 430 -13.36 -17.79 -35.48
C CYS A 430 -12.16 -17.62 -34.54
N LEU A 431 -12.37 -17.32 -33.27
CA LEU A 431 -11.31 -17.25 -32.27
C LEU A 431 -11.53 -18.31 -31.20
N ILE A 432 -10.67 -19.31 -31.14
CA ILE A 432 -10.57 -20.20 -29.99
C ILE A 432 -9.53 -19.62 -29.03
N PHE A 433 -9.89 -19.53 -27.75
CA PHE A 433 -8.97 -19.25 -26.66
C PHE A 433 -8.77 -20.49 -25.80
N GLU A 434 -7.52 -20.86 -25.53
CA GLU A 434 -7.12 -21.96 -24.64
C GLU A 434 -6.18 -21.46 -23.54
N ALA A 435 -6.58 -21.64 -22.28
CA ALA A 435 -5.75 -21.34 -21.12
C ALA A 435 -5.33 -22.63 -20.41
N ARG A 436 -4.02 -22.82 -20.18
CA ARG A 436 -3.47 -24.03 -19.55
C ARG A 436 -2.24 -23.77 -18.69
N TYR A 437 -1.91 -24.75 -17.86
CA TYR A 437 -0.59 -24.90 -17.27
C TYR A 437 0.25 -25.84 -18.14
N ALA A 438 1.57 -25.65 -18.19
CA ALA A 438 2.44 -26.52 -18.98
C ALA A 438 2.34 -27.99 -18.56
N GLY A 439 2.20 -28.87 -19.55
CA GLY A 439 1.98 -30.31 -19.36
C GLY A 439 0.58 -30.69 -18.83
N ALA A 440 -0.34 -29.75 -18.67
CA ALA A 440 -1.72 -30.00 -18.22
C ALA A 440 -2.75 -29.84 -19.36
N GLN A 441 -3.95 -30.40 -19.15
CA GLN A 441 -5.11 -30.11 -19.99
C GLN A 441 -5.53 -28.63 -19.86
N PRO A 442 -6.12 -28.00 -20.89
CA PRO A 442 -6.69 -26.66 -20.78
C PRO A 442 -7.73 -26.59 -19.66
N PHE A 443 -7.57 -25.63 -18.74
CA PHE A 443 -8.56 -25.34 -17.70
C PHE A 443 -9.65 -24.40 -18.21
N ALA A 444 -9.41 -23.69 -19.31
CA ALA A 444 -10.43 -23.02 -20.09
C ALA A 444 -10.19 -23.23 -21.58
N ARG A 445 -11.27 -23.48 -22.32
CA ARG A 445 -11.32 -23.53 -23.77
C ARG A 445 -12.63 -22.89 -24.21
N ARG A 446 -12.57 -21.82 -24.98
CA ARG A 446 -13.75 -21.04 -25.38
C ARG A 446 -13.65 -20.57 -26.83
N ALA A 447 -14.79 -20.40 -27.48
CA ALA A 447 -14.87 -19.89 -28.85
C ALA A 447 -15.66 -18.57 -28.93
N SER A 448 -15.15 -17.63 -29.70
CA SER A 448 -15.82 -16.38 -30.07
C SER A 448 -15.89 -16.28 -31.59
N PHE A 449 -17.00 -15.78 -32.11
CA PHE A 449 -17.18 -15.55 -33.54
C PHE A 449 -17.11 -14.05 -33.85
N LEU A 450 -16.45 -13.67 -34.95
CA LEU A 450 -16.39 -12.29 -35.39
C LEU A 450 -16.77 -12.18 -36.87
N GLN A 451 -17.70 -11.27 -37.18
CA GLN A 451 -17.82 -10.73 -38.54
C GLN A 451 -16.87 -9.55 -38.67
N ALA A 452 -15.94 -9.60 -39.61
CA ALA A 452 -15.07 -8.48 -39.93
C ALA A 452 -15.80 -7.53 -40.89
N LYS A 453 -15.68 -6.21 -40.74
CA LYS A 453 -16.12 -5.28 -41.79
C LYS A 453 -15.05 -4.21 -42.01
N ARG A 454 -14.51 -4.15 -43.23
CA ARG A 454 -13.49 -3.18 -43.62
C ARG A 454 -14.07 -1.79 -43.82
N LEU A 455 -13.21 -0.78 -43.73
CA LEU A 455 -13.58 0.60 -44.05
C LEU A 455 -13.94 0.76 -45.55
N HIS A 456 -14.98 1.53 -45.83
CA HIS A 456 -15.36 2.01 -47.15
C HIS A 456 -15.39 3.55 -47.20
N ARG A 457 -15.26 4.10 -48.41
CA ARG A 457 -15.35 5.54 -48.68
C ARG A 457 -16.37 5.83 -49.78
N ARG A 458 -17.21 6.85 -49.58
CA ARG A 458 -18.22 7.30 -50.56
C ARG A 458 -18.16 8.83 -50.74
N GLY A 459 -18.63 9.30 -51.89
CA GLY A 459 -18.64 10.71 -52.29
C GLY A 459 -17.68 10.98 -53.45
N SER A 460 -17.88 12.10 -54.15
CA SER A 460 -17.07 12.50 -55.32
C SER A 460 -15.58 12.69 -55.01
N ALA A 461 -15.24 13.02 -53.76
CA ALA A 461 -13.87 13.14 -53.26
C ALA A 461 -13.43 11.97 -52.33
N ARG A 462 -14.27 10.94 -52.13
CA ARG A 462 -14.08 9.83 -51.16
C ARG A 462 -14.05 10.26 -49.68
N ASP A 463 -14.59 11.45 -49.33
CA ASP A 463 -14.50 12.03 -47.98
C ASP A 463 -15.33 11.33 -46.88
N ILE A 464 -16.39 10.60 -47.22
CA ILE A 464 -17.29 9.99 -46.23
C ILE A 464 -16.85 8.55 -45.96
N GLU A 465 -16.25 8.34 -44.78
CA GLU A 465 -15.80 7.05 -44.24
C GLU A 465 -16.92 6.32 -43.47
N TYR A 466 -17.16 5.05 -43.80
CA TYR A 466 -18.18 4.19 -43.15
C TYR A 466 -17.82 2.70 -43.26
N TYR A 467 -18.38 1.88 -42.37
CA TYR A 467 -18.34 0.43 -42.43
C TYR A 467 -19.70 -0.09 -42.87
N PRO A 468 -19.82 -0.87 -43.96
CA PRO A 468 -21.07 -1.54 -44.32
C PRO A 468 -21.34 -2.69 -43.35
N VAL A 469 -22.62 -2.96 -43.05
CA VAL A 469 -23.06 -4.07 -42.21
C VAL A 469 -24.26 -4.73 -42.87
N ASP A 470 -24.33 -6.07 -42.87
CA ASP A 470 -25.54 -6.81 -43.25
C ASP A 470 -26.26 -7.25 -41.95
N PRO A 471 -27.46 -6.73 -41.66
CA PRO A 471 -28.23 -7.13 -40.48
C PRO A 471 -28.51 -8.63 -40.44
N THR A 472 -28.74 -9.25 -41.60
CA THR A 472 -29.08 -10.68 -41.73
C THR A 472 -27.91 -11.55 -41.28
N GLN A 473 -26.69 -11.25 -41.76
CA GLN A 473 -25.47 -11.94 -41.33
C GLN A 473 -25.24 -11.77 -39.82
N LEU A 474 -25.56 -10.58 -39.28
CA LEU A 474 -25.36 -10.28 -37.87
C LEU A 474 -26.40 -10.93 -36.96
N GLU A 475 -27.64 -11.11 -37.44
CA GLU A 475 -28.69 -11.92 -36.81
C GLU A 475 -28.32 -13.41 -36.81
N ASP A 476 -27.90 -13.95 -37.96
CA ASP A 476 -27.39 -15.32 -38.10
C ASP A 476 -26.18 -15.57 -37.17
N LEU A 477 -25.29 -14.59 -37.02
CA LEU A 477 -24.15 -14.66 -36.12
C LEU A 477 -24.55 -14.60 -34.63
N ALA A 478 -25.42 -13.66 -34.26
CA ALA A 478 -25.87 -13.47 -32.87
C ALA A 478 -26.81 -14.60 -32.39
N GLY A 479 -27.47 -15.31 -33.32
CA GLY A 479 -28.30 -16.47 -33.00
C GLY A 479 -27.52 -17.71 -32.56
N GLN A 480 -26.24 -17.82 -32.94
CA GLN A 480 -25.41 -19.00 -32.63
C GLN A 480 -24.80 -18.94 -31.24
N THR A 481 -24.33 -17.77 -30.81
CA THR A 481 -23.77 -17.56 -29.47
C THR A 481 -23.82 -16.09 -29.07
N LEU A 482 -23.82 -15.83 -27.75
CA LEU A 482 -23.61 -14.50 -27.19
C LEU A 482 -22.16 -14.02 -27.35
N ALA A 483 -21.21 -14.92 -27.58
CA ALA A 483 -19.80 -14.61 -27.87
C ALA A 483 -19.57 -14.22 -29.35
N SER A 484 -20.51 -13.47 -29.91
CA SER A 484 -20.55 -13.05 -31.32
C SER A 484 -20.32 -11.54 -31.43
N PHE A 485 -19.39 -11.14 -32.31
CA PHE A 485 -18.88 -9.77 -32.37
C PHE A 485 -18.76 -9.26 -33.82
N LEU A 486 -18.70 -7.94 -33.96
CA LEU A 486 -18.40 -7.21 -35.18
C LEU A 486 -17.04 -6.53 -35.01
N LEU A 487 -16.06 -6.89 -35.85
CA LEU A 487 -14.72 -6.32 -35.90
C LEU A 487 -14.63 -5.32 -37.06
N LEU A 488 -14.44 -4.04 -36.74
CA LEU A 488 -14.36 -2.98 -37.74
C LEU A 488 -12.89 -2.67 -38.08
N ILE A 489 -12.50 -2.94 -39.32
CA ILE A 489 -11.10 -2.87 -39.75
C ILE A 489 -10.80 -1.52 -40.41
N GLY A 490 -10.05 -0.69 -39.69
CA GLY A 490 -9.74 0.67 -40.12
C GLY A 490 -8.85 1.44 -39.13
N PRO A 491 -8.65 2.74 -39.39
CA PRO A 491 -7.83 3.62 -38.58
C PRO A 491 -8.46 3.90 -37.22
N THR A 492 -7.64 4.37 -36.27
CA THR A 492 -8.12 4.82 -34.96
C THR A 492 -9.11 5.99 -35.10
N SER A 493 -10.24 5.89 -34.41
CA SER A 493 -11.27 6.93 -34.33
C SER A 493 -11.69 7.14 -32.88
N GLU A 494 -11.75 8.39 -32.42
CA GLU A 494 -12.05 8.76 -31.02
C GLU A 494 -11.22 7.99 -29.97
N GLY A 495 -9.98 7.61 -30.32
CA GLY A 495 -9.07 6.85 -29.45
C GLY A 495 -9.25 5.32 -29.48
N ILE A 496 -10.18 4.78 -30.27
CA ILE A 496 -10.42 3.33 -30.39
C ILE A 496 -9.71 2.76 -31.64
N ASP A 497 -8.74 1.87 -31.45
CA ASP A 497 -8.14 1.01 -32.48
C ASP A 497 -9.01 -0.23 -32.79
N MET A 498 -9.23 -0.51 -34.08
CA MET A 498 -9.96 -1.70 -34.58
C MET A 498 -11.22 -2.05 -33.77
N PRO A 499 -12.30 -1.22 -33.86
CA PRO A 499 -13.44 -1.33 -32.95
C PRO A 499 -14.10 -2.73 -32.94
N ILE A 500 -14.29 -3.29 -31.74
CA ILE A 500 -15.07 -4.50 -31.48
C ILE A 500 -16.41 -4.14 -30.85
N ILE A 501 -17.52 -4.62 -31.44
CA ILE A 501 -18.89 -4.40 -30.95
C ILE A 501 -19.59 -5.76 -30.79
N PRO A 502 -20.22 -6.09 -29.66
CA PRO A 502 -21.06 -7.30 -29.54
C PRO A 502 -22.20 -7.28 -30.57
N ALA A 503 -22.40 -8.37 -31.30
CA ALA A 503 -23.37 -8.46 -32.40
C ALA A 503 -24.80 -8.13 -31.92
N ARG A 504 -25.22 -8.70 -30.79
CA ARG A 504 -26.54 -8.41 -30.20
C ARG A 504 -26.70 -6.94 -29.79
N LEU A 505 -25.66 -6.29 -29.26
CA LEU A 505 -25.70 -4.87 -28.91
C LEU A 505 -25.93 -3.99 -30.15
N PHE A 506 -25.28 -4.31 -31.27
CA PHE A 506 -25.50 -3.57 -32.52
C PHE A 506 -26.94 -3.73 -33.03
N LEU A 507 -27.50 -4.94 -32.98
CA LEU A 507 -28.90 -5.22 -33.34
C LEU A 507 -29.88 -4.48 -32.40
N ASP A 508 -29.69 -4.56 -31.08
CA ASP A 508 -30.51 -3.84 -30.08
C ASP A 508 -30.50 -2.31 -30.29
N LEU A 509 -29.39 -1.75 -30.79
CA LEU A 509 -29.27 -0.33 -31.12
C LEU A 509 -29.89 0.01 -32.48
N ALA A 510 -29.83 -0.90 -33.46
CA ALA A 510 -30.50 -0.77 -34.75
C ALA A 510 -32.03 -0.76 -34.58
N GLU A 511 -32.58 -1.66 -33.75
CA GLU A 511 -34.00 -1.66 -33.35
C GLU A 511 -34.43 -0.31 -32.71
N ARG A 512 -33.50 0.41 -32.07
CA ARG A 512 -33.72 1.72 -31.44
C ARG A 512 -33.47 2.92 -32.36
N GLY A 513 -33.26 2.70 -33.66
CA GLY A 513 -33.13 3.75 -34.67
C GLY A 513 -31.70 4.10 -35.09
N MET A 514 -30.69 3.31 -34.70
CA MET A 514 -29.37 3.35 -35.36
C MET A 514 -29.49 2.82 -36.81
N GLN A 515 -28.65 3.28 -37.72
CA GLN A 515 -28.62 2.71 -39.08
C GLN A 515 -28.11 1.27 -39.05
N ALA A 516 -28.97 0.32 -39.42
CA ALA A 516 -28.67 -1.10 -39.34
C ALA A 516 -27.64 -1.57 -40.39
N ASN A 517 -27.57 -0.90 -41.54
CA ASN A 517 -26.78 -1.33 -42.70
C ASN A 517 -25.40 -0.66 -42.84
N GLN A 518 -25.08 0.30 -41.97
CA GLN A 518 -23.77 0.95 -41.95
C GLN A 518 -23.51 1.68 -40.63
N ILE A 519 -22.25 1.81 -40.24
CA ILE A 519 -21.83 2.62 -39.09
C ILE A 519 -20.61 3.48 -39.45
N SER A 520 -20.58 4.73 -38.99
CA SER A 520 -19.43 5.62 -39.19
C SER A 520 -18.36 5.39 -38.11
N PRO A 521 -17.06 5.64 -38.37
CA PRO A 521 -16.00 5.42 -37.38
C PRO A 521 -16.24 6.11 -36.03
N PRO A 522 -16.69 7.39 -35.96
CA PRO A 522 -17.00 8.03 -34.67
C PRO A 522 -18.25 7.46 -33.98
N ALA A 523 -19.17 6.84 -34.72
CA ALA A 523 -20.32 6.15 -34.11
C ALA A 523 -19.93 4.80 -33.53
N ALA A 524 -19.12 4.02 -34.27
CA ALA A 524 -18.55 2.77 -33.79
C ALA A 524 -17.75 2.96 -32.50
N ALA A 525 -16.83 3.93 -32.48
CA ALA A 525 -15.97 4.20 -31.32
C ALA A 525 -16.73 4.57 -30.02
N ARG A 526 -18.02 4.96 -30.09
CA ARG A 526 -18.85 5.22 -28.90
C ARG A 526 -19.52 3.98 -28.30
N ILE A 527 -19.61 2.88 -29.05
CA ILE A 527 -20.32 1.65 -28.65
C ILE A 527 -19.42 0.40 -28.68
N ALA A 528 -18.14 0.60 -29.01
CA ALA A 528 -17.14 -0.45 -29.16
C ALA A 528 -16.09 -0.39 -28.06
N GLN A 529 -15.40 -1.52 -27.86
CA GLN A 529 -14.06 -1.52 -27.26
C GLN A 529 -12.99 -1.51 -28.36
N SER A 530 -11.73 -1.24 -28.02
CA SER A 530 -10.62 -1.51 -28.94
C SER A 530 -10.33 -3.02 -29.02
N LEU A 531 -9.85 -3.50 -30.17
CA LEU A 531 -9.42 -4.90 -30.34
C LEU A 531 -8.43 -5.34 -29.27
N SER A 532 -7.50 -4.45 -28.91
CA SER A 532 -6.51 -4.65 -27.86
C SER A 532 -7.11 -4.78 -26.46
N THR A 533 -8.19 -4.05 -26.16
CA THR A 533 -8.97 -4.19 -24.91
C THR A 533 -9.73 -5.50 -24.90
N TRP A 534 -10.50 -5.79 -25.96
CA TRP A 534 -11.31 -7.00 -26.06
C TRP A 534 -10.45 -8.28 -26.02
N LEU A 535 -9.31 -8.33 -26.71
CA LEU A 535 -8.42 -9.50 -26.66
C LEU A 535 -7.85 -9.76 -25.26
N VAL A 536 -7.52 -8.73 -24.49
CA VAL A 536 -6.91 -8.90 -23.16
C VAL A 536 -7.97 -9.08 -22.07
N GLU A 537 -8.94 -8.19 -22.01
CA GLU A 537 -9.93 -8.15 -20.94
C GLU A 537 -11.01 -9.20 -21.23
N ASP A 538 -11.66 -9.16 -22.38
CA ASP A 538 -12.81 -10.02 -22.67
C ASP A 538 -12.42 -11.46 -23.05
N VAL A 539 -11.37 -11.66 -23.85
CA VAL A 539 -10.94 -13.00 -24.33
C VAL A 539 -9.95 -13.65 -23.37
N ILE A 540 -8.75 -13.08 -23.21
CA ILE A 540 -7.73 -13.64 -22.29
C ILE A 540 -8.25 -13.65 -20.85
N GLY A 541 -8.97 -12.61 -20.42
CA GLY A 541 -9.58 -12.55 -19.09
C GLY A 541 -10.74 -13.50 -18.82
N LEU A 542 -11.18 -14.29 -19.80
CA LEU A 542 -12.27 -15.26 -19.66
C LEU A 542 -13.62 -14.64 -19.24
N TRP A 543 -13.87 -13.38 -19.61
CA TRP A 543 -15.19 -12.74 -19.45
C TRP A 543 -16.15 -13.04 -20.62
N THR A 544 -15.62 -13.38 -21.79
CA THR A 544 -16.39 -13.75 -22.99
C THR A 544 -15.95 -15.12 -23.56
N GLY A 545 -16.49 -15.50 -24.72
CA GLY A 545 -16.28 -16.80 -25.34
C GLY A 545 -17.26 -17.86 -24.82
N ASP A 546 -17.74 -18.72 -25.72
CA ASP A 546 -18.65 -19.82 -25.43
C ASP A 546 -17.86 -21.10 -25.13
N TRP A 547 -18.25 -21.83 -24.08
CA TRP A 547 -17.67 -23.12 -23.71
C TRP A 547 -18.47 -24.32 -24.26
N ASN A 548 -19.59 -24.09 -24.95
CA ASN A 548 -20.39 -25.15 -25.55
C ASN A 548 -19.58 -25.88 -26.63
N ASP A 549 -19.39 -27.19 -26.46
CA ASP A 549 -18.64 -28.05 -27.39
C ASP A 549 -19.15 -27.93 -28.84
N ALA A 550 -20.45 -27.69 -29.07
CA ALA A 550 -20.96 -27.48 -30.43
C ALA A 550 -20.37 -26.22 -31.08
N ILE A 551 -20.24 -25.12 -30.33
CA ILE A 551 -19.67 -23.85 -30.78
C ILE A 551 -18.15 -23.98 -30.94
N VAL A 552 -17.47 -24.58 -29.96
CA VAL A 552 -16.02 -24.79 -29.99
C VAL A 552 -15.60 -25.72 -31.14
N ASN A 553 -16.36 -26.80 -31.40
CA ASN A 553 -16.10 -27.68 -32.53
C ASN A 553 -16.46 -27.03 -33.88
N ARG A 554 -17.50 -26.19 -33.96
CA ARG A 554 -17.79 -25.41 -35.19
C ARG A 554 -16.67 -24.42 -35.49
N ALA A 555 -16.13 -23.74 -34.48
CA ALA A 555 -14.97 -22.86 -34.60
C ALA A 555 -13.72 -23.62 -35.07
N ALA A 556 -13.44 -24.77 -34.45
CA ALA A 556 -12.28 -25.61 -34.78
C ALA A 556 -12.32 -26.14 -36.22
N GLY A 557 -13.53 -26.36 -36.74
CA GLY A 557 -13.78 -26.90 -38.07
C GLY A 557 -13.59 -28.42 -38.15
N SER A 558 -13.57 -28.93 -39.37
CA SER A 558 -13.38 -30.35 -39.69
C SER A 558 -12.44 -30.51 -40.87
N GLU A 559 -11.70 -31.62 -40.95
CA GLU A 559 -10.79 -31.87 -42.07
C GLU A 559 -11.50 -31.74 -43.43
N GLY A 560 -10.96 -30.87 -44.29
CA GLY A 560 -11.39 -30.74 -45.69
C GLY A 560 -12.62 -29.86 -45.97
N ARG A 561 -13.13 -29.09 -45.00
CA ARG A 561 -14.16 -28.04 -45.21
C ARG A 561 -13.69 -26.69 -44.70
N GLU A 562 -13.84 -25.63 -45.49
CA GLU A 562 -13.34 -24.28 -45.17
C GLU A 562 -14.19 -23.17 -45.89
N PRO A 563 -14.38 -21.86 -45.49
CA PRO A 563 -13.51 -20.89 -44.86
C PRO A 563 -13.82 -20.52 -43.40
N TYR A 564 -13.38 -19.30 -43.07
CA TYR A 564 -13.29 -18.59 -41.80
C TYR A 564 -11.90 -18.65 -41.22
N LEU A 565 -11.25 -17.49 -41.07
CA LEU A 565 -9.93 -17.44 -40.47
C LEU A 565 -10.07 -17.91 -39.02
N LEU A 566 -9.74 -19.17 -38.73
CA LEU A 566 -9.68 -19.66 -37.37
C LEU A 566 -8.35 -19.22 -36.78
N ALA A 567 -8.42 -18.39 -35.75
CA ALA A 567 -7.33 -18.08 -34.84
C ALA A 567 -7.45 -18.96 -33.58
N ASN A 568 -6.35 -19.61 -33.18
CA ASN A 568 -6.22 -20.24 -31.87
C ASN A 568 -5.22 -19.43 -31.04
N LEU A 569 -5.72 -18.73 -30.03
CA LEU A 569 -4.92 -18.02 -29.04
C LEU A 569 -4.77 -18.92 -27.81
N SER A 570 -3.54 -19.37 -27.54
CA SER A 570 -3.23 -20.12 -26.32
C SER A 570 -2.36 -19.30 -25.38
N ALA A 571 -2.66 -19.44 -24.09
CA ALA A 571 -1.95 -18.82 -22.98
C ALA A 571 -1.54 -19.90 -21.98
N GLU A 572 -0.23 -20.06 -21.78
CA GLU A 572 0.35 -21.17 -21.04
C GLU A 572 1.26 -20.67 -19.92
N ILE A 573 0.98 -21.06 -18.67
CA ILE A 573 1.90 -20.84 -17.55
C ILE A 573 2.90 -22.00 -17.53
N VAL A 574 4.12 -21.71 -17.97
CA VAL A 574 5.25 -22.65 -18.01
C VAL A 574 6.02 -22.57 -16.70
N ARG A 575 6.09 -23.70 -16.00
CA ARG A 575 6.88 -23.85 -14.77
C ARG A 575 8.31 -24.25 -15.08
N ARG A 576 9.27 -23.69 -14.34
CA ARG A 576 10.66 -24.13 -14.37
C ARG A 576 10.82 -25.45 -13.62
N GLY A 577 11.31 -26.47 -14.31
CA GLY A 577 11.68 -27.75 -13.73
C GLY A 577 13.07 -27.74 -13.09
N PRO A 578 13.47 -28.83 -12.41
CA PRO A 578 14.78 -28.95 -11.80
C PRO A 578 15.94 -28.88 -12.82
N ASP A 579 15.69 -29.29 -14.07
CA ASP A 579 16.69 -29.28 -15.16
C ASP A 579 16.67 -28.00 -16.01
N GLY A 580 15.79 -27.03 -15.71
CA GLY A 580 15.63 -25.78 -16.46
C GLY A 580 14.18 -25.51 -16.88
N TRP A 581 14.00 -24.67 -17.90
CA TRP A 581 12.69 -24.46 -18.52
C TRP A 581 12.29 -25.71 -19.33
N LEU A 582 11.08 -26.21 -19.08
CA LEU A 582 10.43 -27.26 -19.88
C LEU A 582 9.96 -26.72 -21.24
#